data_AF-A0A2M6YNU6-F1
#
_entry.id   AF-A0A2M6YNU6-F1
#
_cell.length_a   1.000
_cell.length_b   1.000
_cell.length_c   1.000
_cell.angle_alpha   90.00
_cell.angle_beta   90.00
_cell.angle_gamma   90.00
#
_symmetry.space_group_name_H-M   'P 1'
#
loop_
_entity.id
_entity.type
_entity.pdbx_description
1 polymer ?
#
loop_
_entity_poly.entity_id
_entity_poly.type
_entity_poly.pdbx_seq_one_letter_code
_entity_poly.pdbx_strand_id
1 'polypeptide(L)'
;MRSPIITMRGKSMRTTVTLDDNLVRELVEISGMKTKTAAVTSAIREQIRTAKLKRLSDLLGKIAVDEKAFEEGNELDLNRAAWLERLGGENDAP
;
A
#
# COMPACT_ATOMS: atom_id res chain seq x y z
N MET A 1 2.39 32.14 19.40
CA MET A 1 2.08 30.72 19.69
C MET A 1 2.79 29.89 18.63
N ARG A 2 3.64 28.93 19.04
CA ARG A 2 4.78 28.43 18.23
C ARG A 2 4.34 27.66 16.97
N SER A 3 4.55 28.26 15.80
CA SER A 3 4.82 27.51 14.58
C SER A 3 6.18 26.83 14.67
N PRO A 4 6.32 25.60 14.17
CA PRO A 4 7.38 25.37 13.21
C PRO A 4 6.95 24.46 12.06
N ILE A 5 7.11 24.99 10.84
CA ILE A 5 7.33 24.19 9.63
C ILE A 5 8.79 23.72 9.69
N ILE A 6 9.03 22.42 9.84
CA ILE A 6 10.35 21.81 9.64
C ILE A 6 10.16 20.55 8.80
N THR A 7 10.31 20.71 7.49
CA THR A 7 10.51 19.60 6.56
C THR A 7 11.94 19.08 6.74
N MET A 8 12.06 17.82 7.17
CA MET A 8 13.27 17.02 6.93
C MET A 8 12.84 15.66 6.38
N ARG A 9 13.53 15.24 5.32
CA ARG A 9 13.38 13.92 4.67
C ARG A 9 13.48 12.83 5.75
N GLY A 10 12.42 12.03 5.88
CA GLY A 10 12.31 10.91 6.83
C GLY A 10 12.00 11.32 8.27
N LYS A 11 10.80 11.83 8.57
CA LYS A 11 10.44 12.30 9.92
C LYS A 11 9.02 11.89 10.31
N SER A 12 8.90 11.05 11.33
CA SER A 12 7.62 10.85 12.01
C SER A 12 7.19 12.16 12.66
N MET A 13 5.96 12.59 12.37
CA MET A 13 5.41 13.84 12.89
C MET A 13 4.60 13.53 14.15
N ARG A 14 4.91 14.20 15.27
CA ARG A 14 4.10 14.09 16.49
C ARG A 14 3.00 15.14 16.42
N THR A 15 1.78 14.69 16.22
CA THR A 15 0.58 15.54 16.12
C THR A 15 -0.31 15.31 17.32
N THR A 16 -0.91 16.37 17.85
CA THR A 16 -1.95 16.27 18.89
C THR A 16 -3.30 16.44 18.22
N VAL A 17 -4.18 15.46 18.36
CA VAL A 17 -5.54 15.47 17.81
C VAL A 17 -6.50 14.96 18.89
N THR A 18 -7.67 15.58 19.01
CA THR A 18 -8.73 15.12 19.92
C THR A 18 -9.55 14.06 19.20
N LEU A 19 -9.64 12.87 19.80
CA LEU A 19 -10.39 11.73 19.30
C LEU A 19 -11.29 11.22 20.43
N ASP A 20 -12.40 10.57 20.08
CA ASP A 20 -13.25 9.89 21.06
C ASP A 20 -12.48 8.71 21.68
N ASP A 21 -12.40 8.65 23.01
CA ASP A 21 -11.65 7.60 23.71
C ASP A 21 -12.31 6.23 23.54
N ASN A 22 -13.64 6.17 23.42
CA ASN A 22 -14.37 4.91 23.21
C ASN A 22 -14.02 4.31 21.85
N LEU A 23 -13.99 5.13 20.79
CA LEU A 23 -13.61 4.69 19.45
C LEU A 23 -12.15 4.21 19.40
N VAL A 24 -11.25 4.88 20.11
CA VAL A 24 -9.83 4.47 20.14
C VAL A 24 -9.65 3.18 20.95
N ARG A 25 -10.41 2.97 22.02
CA ARG A 25 -10.42 1.71 22.77
C ARG A 25 -10.93 0.56 21.94
N GLU A 26 -12.08 0.73 21.30
CA GLU A 26 -12.65 -0.27 20.40
C GLU A 26 -11.69 -0.61 19.26
N LEU A 27 -11.05 0.41 18.67
CA LEU A 27 -10.03 0.20 17.64
C LEU A 27 -8.84 -0.61 18.17
N VAL A 28 -8.38 -0.36 19.40
CA VAL A 28 -7.30 -1.11 20.04
C VAL A 28 -7.71 -2.57 20.27
N GLU A 29 -8.93 -2.82 20.74
CA GLU A 29 -9.46 -4.16 20.99
C GLU A 29 -9.60 -4.97 19.69
N ILE A 30 -10.20 -4.37 18.65
CA ILE A 30 -10.39 -5.02 17.35
C ILE A 30 -9.05 -5.25 16.63
N SER A 31 -8.12 -4.30 16.72
CA SER A 31 -6.81 -4.40 16.04
C SER A 31 -5.78 -5.25 16.80
N GLY A 32 -6.04 -5.62 18.06
CA GLY A 32 -5.10 -6.37 18.90
C GLY A 32 -3.79 -5.62 19.23
N MET A 33 -3.79 -4.29 19.08
CA MET A 33 -2.59 -3.46 19.17
C MET A 33 -2.30 -3.02 20.62
N LYS A 34 -1.01 -3.01 21.02
CA LYS A 34 -0.63 -2.63 22.38
C LYS A 34 -0.74 -1.13 22.69
N THR A 35 -0.77 -0.27 21.66
CA THR A 35 -0.73 1.19 21.87
C THR A 35 -1.75 1.90 20.99
N LYS A 36 -2.33 3.00 21.53
CA LYS A 36 -3.27 3.87 20.81
C LYS A 36 -2.66 4.40 19.51
N THR A 37 -1.39 4.81 19.53
CA THR A 37 -0.68 5.32 18.34
C THR A 37 -0.54 4.25 17.25
N ALA A 38 -0.21 3.02 17.63
CA ALA A 38 -0.07 1.93 16.66
C ALA A 38 -1.41 1.60 16.02
N ALA A 39 -2.47 1.48 16.83
CA ALA A 39 -3.83 1.23 16.37
C ALA A 39 -4.30 2.30 15.36
N VAL A 40 -4.13 3.58 15.71
CA VAL A 40 -4.48 4.71 14.83
C VAL A 40 -3.65 4.71 13.54
N THR A 41 -2.34 4.45 13.64
CA THR A 41 -1.47 4.39 12.44
C THR A 41 -1.90 3.26 11.50
N SER A 42 -2.29 2.12 12.05
CA SER A 42 -2.78 0.98 11.26
C SER A 42 -4.10 1.31 10.59
N ALA A 43 -5.05 1.90 11.31
CA ALA A 43 -6.34 2.30 10.76
C ALA A 43 -6.18 3.30 9.59
N ILE A 44 -5.27 4.28 9.73
CA ILE A 44 -4.97 5.23 8.64
C ILE A 44 -4.40 4.49 7.42
N ARG A 45 -3.48 3.53 7.63
CA ARG A 45 -2.90 2.75 6.53
C ARG A 45 -3.96 1.91 5.82
N GLU A 46 -4.83 1.25 6.58
CA GLU A 46 -5.95 0.47 6.06
C GLU A 46 -6.89 1.36 5.23
N GLN A 47 -7.26 2.53 5.76
CA GLN A 47 -8.15 3.46 5.07
C GLN A 47 -7.56 3.96 3.74
N ILE A 48 -6.26 4.27 3.72
CA ILE A 48 -5.56 4.65 2.48
C ILE A 48 -5.55 3.48 1.50
N ARG A 49 -5.30 2.26 1.97
CA ARG A 49 -5.31 1.05 1.12
C ARG A 49 -6.69 0.83 0.50
N THR A 50 -7.74 0.89 1.30
CA THR A 50 -9.14 0.74 0.87
C THR A 50 -9.53 1.83 -0.13
N ALA A 51 -9.13 3.09 0.10
CA ALA A 51 -9.39 4.18 -0.84
C ALA A 51 -8.69 3.97 -2.19
N LYS A 52 -7.45 3.46 -2.20
CA LYS A 52 -6.72 3.12 -3.44
C LYS A 52 -7.39 1.98 -4.19
N LEU A 53 -7.79 0.92 -3.49
CA LEU A 53 -8.50 -0.21 -4.09
C LEU A 53 -9.83 0.23 -4.69
N LYS A 54 -10.61 1.05 -3.97
CA LYS A 54 -11.86 1.60 -4.50
C LYS A 54 -11.65 2.40 -5.78
N ARG A 55 -10.58 3.21 -5.84
CA ARG A 55 -10.22 3.94 -7.07
C ARG A 55 -9.87 3.01 -8.23
N LEU A 56 -9.19 1.89 -7.96
CA LEU A 56 -8.91 0.88 -8.98
C LEU A 56 -10.19 0.18 -9.46
N SER A 57 -11.09 -0.17 -8.54
CA SER A 57 -12.41 -0.72 -8.88
C SER A 57 -13.23 0.24 -9.73
N ASP A 58 -13.20 1.55 -9.43
CA ASP A 58 -13.90 2.57 -10.22
C ASP A 58 -13.33 2.75 -11.65
N LEU A 59 -12.09 2.33 -11.88
CA LEU A 59 -11.45 2.31 -13.21
C LEU A 59 -11.79 1.03 -13.98
N LEU A 60 -12.06 -0.07 -13.26
CA LEU A 60 -12.46 -1.36 -13.80
C LEU A 60 -13.87 -1.24 -14.39
N GLY A 61 -13.96 -0.92 -15.68
CA GLY A 61 -15.21 -0.68 -16.41
C GLY A 61 -15.34 0.72 -17.03
N LYS A 62 -14.42 1.65 -16.73
CA LYS A 62 -14.31 2.93 -17.46
C LYS A 62 -13.22 2.89 -18.54
N ILE A 63 -12.21 2.05 -18.33
CA ILE A 63 -11.15 1.83 -19.31
C ILE A 63 -11.58 0.64 -20.17
N ALA A 64 -11.82 0.89 -21.45
CA ALA A 64 -11.89 -0.17 -22.44
C ALA A 64 -10.48 -0.68 -22.68
N VAL A 65 -10.15 -1.81 -22.05
CA VAL A 65 -8.91 -2.54 -22.34
C VAL A 65 -9.19 -3.42 -23.55
N ASP A 66 -8.34 -3.34 -24.58
CA ASP A 66 -8.38 -4.32 -25.66
C ASP A 66 -7.87 -5.65 -25.10
N GLU A 67 -8.79 -6.60 -24.94
CA GLU A 67 -8.54 -7.92 -24.36
C GLU A 67 -7.37 -8.63 -25.05
N LYS A 68 -7.30 -8.53 -26.38
CA LYS A 68 -6.29 -9.20 -27.17
C LYS A 68 -4.91 -8.60 -26.94
N ALA A 69 -4.81 -7.27 -26.92
CA ALA A 69 -3.56 -6.57 -26.64
C ALA A 69 -3.08 -6.82 -25.20
N PHE A 70 -4.01 -7.01 -24.26
CA PHE A 70 -3.70 -7.31 -22.87
C PHE A 70 -3.17 -8.75 -22.69
N GLU A 71 -3.80 -9.74 -23.32
CA GLU A 71 -3.36 -11.14 -23.31
C GLU A 71 -1.97 -11.29 -23.93
N GLU A 72 -1.73 -10.68 -25.10
CA GLU A 72 -0.42 -10.68 -25.77
C GLU A 72 0.67 -10.07 -24.88
N GLY A 73 0.37 -8.95 -24.19
CA GLY A 73 1.30 -8.33 -23.25
C GLY A 73 1.64 -9.24 -22.06
N ASN A 74 0.66 -9.93 -21.50
CA ASN A 74 0.85 -10.83 -20.36
C ASN A 74 1.71 -12.05 -20.72
N GLU A 75 1.51 -12.63 -21.90
CA GLU A 75 2.35 -13.72 -22.40
C GLU A 75 3.80 -13.27 -22.59
N LEU A 76 4.02 -12.07 -23.14
CA LEU A 76 5.37 -11.51 -23.30
C LEU A 76 6.08 -11.28 -21.96
N ASP A 77 5.34 -10.80 -20.95
CA ASP A 77 5.87 -10.60 -19.60
C ASP A 77 6.24 -11.94 -18.92
N LEU A 78 5.40 -12.97 -19.06
CA LEU A 78 5.69 -14.32 -18.56
C LEU A 78 6.91 -14.95 -19.26
N ASN A 79 6.98 -14.82 -20.59
CA ASN A 79 8.11 -15.33 -21.38
C ASN A 79 9.41 -14.62 -21.01
N ARG A 80 9.35 -13.30 -20.74
CA ARG A 80 10.48 -12.51 -20.26
C ARG A 80 10.94 -12.96 -18.87
N ALA A 81 10.01 -13.21 -17.96
CA ALA A 81 10.32 -13.70 -16.62
C ALA A 81 11.01 -15.08 -16.68
N ALA A 82 10.48 -16.00 -17.48
CA ALA A 82 11.05 -17.32 -17.70
C ALA A 82 12.44 -17.26 -18.35
N TRP A 83 12.66 -16.34 -19.29
CA TRP A 83 13.97 -16.14 -19.92
C TRP A 83 15.05 -15.64 -18.93
N LEU A 84 14.68 -14.68 -18.06
CA LEU A 84 15.58 -14.16 -17.02
C LEU A 84 15.93 -15.22 -15.98
N GLU A 85 14.98 -16.07 -15.59
CA GLU A 85 15.22 -17.20 -14.68
C GLU A 85 16.21 -18.20 -15.30
N ARG A 86 16.05 -18.49 -16.60
CA ARG A 86 16.94 -19.40 -17.33
C ARG A 86 18.38 -18.91 -17.42
N LEU A 87 18.57 -17.61 -17.66
CA LEU A 87 19.90 -16.97 -17.68
C LEU A 87 20.50 -16.81 -16.28
N GLY A 88 19.66 -16.66 -15.25
CA GLY A 88 20.11 -16.65 -13.86
C GLY A 88 20.71 -17.98 -13.42
N GLY A 89 20.17 -19.11 -13.90
CA GLY A 89 20.68 -20.45 -13.60
C GLY A 89 21.97 -20.83 -14.34
N GLU A 90 22.32 -20.15 -15.43
CA GLU A 90 23.52 -20.44 -16.23
C GLU A 90 24.79 -19.79 -15.65
N ASN A 91 24.65 -18.81 -14.74
CA ASN A 91 25.77 -18.11 -14.09
C ASN A 91 26.19 -18.71 -12.72
N ASP A 92 25.52 -19.77 -12.25
CA ASP A 92 25.80 -20.45 -10.97
C ASP A 92 26.39 -21.88 -11.15
N ALA A 93 26.87 -22.22 -12.35
CA ALA A 93 27.67 -23.43 -12.55
C ALA A 93 29.11 -23.20 -12.02
N PRO A 94 29.68 -24.14 -11.24
CA PRO A 94 30.99 -23.98 -10.59
C PRO A 94 32.17 -23.85 -11.56
#